data_AF-A0A351XE55-F1
#
_entry.id   AF-A0A351XE55-F1
#
_cell.length_a   1.000
_cell.length_b   1.000
_cell.length_c   1.000
_cell.angle_alpha   90.00
_cell.angle_beta   90.00
_cell.angle_gamma   90.00
#
_symmetry.space_group_name_H-M   'P 1'
#
loop_
_entity.id
_entity.type
_entity.pdbx_description
1 polymer ?
#
loop_
_entity_poly.entity_id
_entity_poly.type
_entity_poly.pdbx_seq_one_letter_code
_entity_poly.pdbx_strand_id
1 'polypeptide(L)'
;GDPADAFHVIAPSLPGFGWSGPTTQPGWGVGRTAMAFVELAATLGYERYGVQGGDWGSMISRQVAAAAPDSVVGCHVNMFAGGPPGRDDDFDDVTGTEQRLMDRGAWYMAEDNGYFRIQETRPQTLGTALNDSPAGLLSWIGEKFHGWVDHDGDPLDVVDRDQVLANVSTYWFTGTINSSTRMYFETMKAMARGEGLAENAEVPLGVSAFPAELFMSRRRWVEATHNVTFWREHDRGGHFATMERPEAIVADIREFFRGLR
;
A
#
# COMPACT_ATOMS: atom_id res chain seq x y z
N GLY A 1 -15.03 -17.34 14.19
CA GLY A 1 -15.04 -15.87 14.21
C GLY A 1 -16.30 -15.39 14.89
N ASP A 2 -16.29 -14.18 15.45
CA ASP A 2 -17.47 -13.52 16.02
C ASP A 2 -18.25 -12.81 14.90
N PRO A 3 -19.57 -13.04 14.73
CA PRO A 3 -20.39 -12.29 13.77
C PRO A 3 -20.35 -10.77 13.96
N ALA A 4 -20.10 -10.27 15.18
CA ALA A 4 -19.92 -8.85 15.43
C ALA A 4 -18.65 -8.28 14.77
N ASP A 5 -17.69 -9.14 14.41
CA ASP A 5 -16.44 -8.85 13.70
C ASP A 5 -16.52 -9.10 12.18
N ALA A 6 -17.74 -9.14 11.62
CA ALA A 6 -17.97 -9.26 10.19
C ALA A 6 -17.82 -7.92 9.44
N PHE A 7 -17.44 -8.00 8.16
CA PHE A 7 -17.29 -6.84 7.28
C PHE A 7 -17.98 -7.08 5.94
N HIS A 8 -18.55 -6.01 5.39
CA HIS A 8 -18.78 -5.91 3.96
C HIS A 8 -17.45 -5.47 3.33
N VAL A 9 -16.98 -6.19 2.30
CA VAL A 9 -15.67 -5.92 1.70
C VAL A 9 -15.84 -5.45 0.27
N ILE A 10 -15.33 -4.26 -0.02
CA ILE A 10 -15.20 -3.71 -1.38
C ILE A 10 -13.70 -3.74 -1.71
N ALA A 11 -13.31 -4.54 -2.71
CA ALA A 11 -11.91 -4.71 -3.11
C ALA A 11 -11.73 -4.30 -4.59
N PRO A 12 -11.66 -2.98 -4.88
CA PRO A 12 -11.57 -2.50 -6.26
C PRO A 12 -10.17 -2.75 -6.85
N SER A 13 -10.11 -3.15 -8.12
CA SER A 13 -8.87 -3.01 -8.88
C SER A 13 -8.57 -1.52 -9.10
N LEU A 14 -7.34 -1.08 -8.87
CA LEU A 14 -6.98 0.33 -9.10
C LEU A 14 -7.20 0.73 -10.57
N PRO A 15 -7.56 1.99 -10.88
CA PRO A 15 -7.60 2.48 -12.25
C PRO A 15 -6.25 2.27 -12.95
N GLY A 16 -6.25 1.58 -14.09
CA GLY A 16 -5.02 1.20 -14.79
C GLY A 16 -4.50 -0.21 -14.45
N PHE A 17 -5.09 -0.90 -13.47
CA PHE A 17 -4.65 -2.20 -12.99
C PHE A 17 -5.70 -3.28 -13.24
N GLY A 18 -5.24 -4.47 -13.60
CA GLY A 18 -6.04 -5.69 -13.67
C GLY A 18 -7.38 -5.47 -14.37
N TRP A 19 -8.47 -5.80 -13.67
CA TRP A 19 -9.82 -5.81 -14.24
C TRP A 19 -10.47 -4.43 -14.37
N SER A 20 -9.89 -3.38 -13.76
CA SER A 20 -10.29 -1.99 -14.05
C SER A 20 -9.78 -1.52 -15.42
N GLY A 21 -8.76 -2.19 -15.96
CA GLY A 21 -8.22 -1.93 -17.28
C GLY A 21 -7.49 -0.58 -17.43
N PRO A 22 -6.99 -0.27 -18.64
CA PRO A 22 -6.24 0.96 -18.90
C PRO A 22 -7.08 2.23 -18.74
N THR A 23 -6.52 3.24 -18.05
CA THR A 23 -7.12 4.58 -18.00
C THR A 23 -7.03 5.28 -19.36
N THR A 24 -8.08 6.03 -19.71
CA THR A 24 -8.20 6.73 -21.00
C THR A 24 -7.83 8.21 -20.94
N GLN A 25 -7.51 8.72 -19.75
CA GLN A 25 -7.15 10.11 -19.51
C GLN A 25 -5.92 10.20 -18.60
N PRO A 26 -5.10 11.27 -18.70
CA PRO A 26 -4.05 11.57 -17.72
C PRO A 26 -4.60 11.90 -16.32
N GLY A 27 -3.69 12.01 -15.35
CA GLY A 27 -3.98 12.49 -14.00
C GLY A 27 -4.52 11.43 -13.02
N TRP A 28 -4.45 10.14 -13.37
CA TRP A 28 -4.80 9.04 -12.46
C TRP A 28 -3.62 8.69 -11.54
N GLY A 29 -3.35 9.59 -10.60
CA GLY A 29 -2.48 9.32 -9.43
C GLY A 29 -3.29 8.98 -8.18
N VAL A 30 -2.62 8.98 -7.02
CA VAL A 30 -3.24 8.68 -5.71
C VAL A 30 -4.49 9.54 -5.45
N GLY A 31 -4.40 10.87 -5.59
CA GLY A 31 -5.51 11.78 -5.24
C GLY A 31 -6.78 11.54 -6.05
N ARG A 32 -6.67 11.44 -7.38
CA ARG A 32 -7.83 11.15 -8.26
C ARG A 32 -8.42 9.76 -7.98
N THR A 33 -7.58 8.79 -7.68
CA THR A 33 -8.02 7.43 -7.32
C THR A 33 -8.79 7.43 -6.00
N ALA A 34 -8.33 8.18 -5.00
CA ALA A 34 -9.04 8.34 -3.73
C ALA A 34 -10.43 8.95 -3.92
N MET A 35 -10.56 10.01 -4.73
CA MET A 35 -11.87 10.61 -5.02
C MET A 35 -12.82 9.62 -5.72
N ALA A 36 -12.30 8.76 -6.61
CA ALA A 36 -13.10 7.71 -7.22
C ALA A 36 -13.58 6.66 -6.21
N PHE A 37 -12.80 6.38 -5.16
CA PHE A 37 -13.19 5.43 -4.10
C PHE A 37 -14.19 6.03 -3.12
N VAL A 38 -14.12 7.34 -2.83
CA VAL A 38 -15.19 8.06 -2.11
C VAL A 38 -16.50 7.95 -2.88
N GLU A 39 -16.48 8.24 -4.19
CA GLU A 39 -17.66 8.13 -5.04
C GLU A 39 -18.18 6.68 -5.14
N LEU A 40 -17.28 5.69 -5.20
CA LEU A 40 -17.65 4.27 -5.21
C LEU A 40 -18.40 3.88 -3.93
N ALA A 41 -17.91 4.29 -2.76
CA ALA A 41 -18.58 4.02 -1.48
C ALA A 41 -19.97 4.66 -1.44
N ALA A 42 -20.10 5.92 -1.87
CA ALA A 42 -21.36 6.63 -1.96
C ALA A 42 -22.34 5.95 -2.95
N THR A 43 -21.86 5.56 -4.13
CA THR A 43 -22.65 4.85 -5.16
C THR A 43 -23.19 3.52 -4.66
N LEU A 44 -22.40 2.80 -3.84
CA LEU A 44 -22.80 1.54 -3.22
C LEU A 44 -23.65 1.74 -1.96
N GLY A 45 -23.89 2.97 -1.52
CA GLY A 45 -24.75 3.31 -0.38
C GLY A 45 -24.09 3.20 0.99
N TYR A 46 -22.75 3.23 1.09
CA TYR A 46 -22.03 3.20 2.36
C TYR A 46 -21.76 4.62 2.88
N GLU A 47 -22.56 5.07 3.85
CA GLU A 47 -22.39 6.38 4.50
C GLU A 47 -21.32 6.39 5.60
N ARG A 48 -21.04 5.22 6.19
CA ARG A 48 -19.96 5.00 7.16
C ARG A 48 -19.15 3.77 6.75
N TYR A 49 -17.85 3.92 6.59
CA TYR A 49 -16.97 2.83 6.17
C TYR A 49 -15.55 3.00 6.71
N GLY A 50 -14.82 1.89 6.83
CA GLY A 50 -13.38 1.90 7.06
C GLY A 50 -12.62 1.81 5.75
N VAL A 51 -11.38 2.30 5.74
CA VAL A 51 -10.46 2.13 4.60
C VAL A 51 -9.24 1.32 5.04
N GLN A 52 -8.75 0.45 4.16
CA GLN A 52 -7.59 -0.38 4.43
C GLN A 52 -6.66 -0.47 3.21
N GLY A 53 -5.34 -0.41 3.43
CA GLY A 53 -4.39 -0.72 2.36
C GLY A 53 -2.92 -0.73 2.76
N GLY A 54 -2.13 -1.48 1.98
CA GLY A 54 -0.66 -1.37 1.88
C GLY A 54 -0.27 -0.76 0.54
N ASP A 55 1.03 -0.53 0.29
CA ASP A 55 1.54 0.03 -0.98
C ASP A 55 0.78 1.29 -1.43
N TRP A 56 0.43 1.43 -2.72
CA TRP A 56 -0.46 2.49 -3.21
C TRP A 56 -1.79 2.56 -2.46
N GLY A 57 -2.32 1.42 -2.02
CA GLY A 57 -3.53 1.34 -1.22
C GLY A 57 -3.41 2.06 0.13
N SER A 58 -2.23 2.13 0.74
CA SER A 58 -2.00 2.89 1.98
C SER A 58 -2.12 4.40 1.73
N MET A 59 -1.49 4.89 0.66
CA MET A 59 -1.54 6.28 0.22
C MET A 59 -2.95 6.68 -0.18
N ILE A 60 -3.63 5.82 -0.94
CA ILE A 60 -5.01 6.03 -1.39
C ILE A 60 -5.96 6.03 -0.19
N SER A 61 -5.84 5.07 0.73
CA SER A 61 -6.69 4.99 1.93
C SER A 61 -6.57 6.25 2.80
N ARG A 62 -5.35 6.73 3.02
CA ARG A 62 -5.11 7.99 3.74
C ARG A 62 -5.75 9.20 3.03
N GLN A 63 -5.69 9.24 1.70
CA GLN A 63 -6.35 10.29 0.93
C GLN A 63 -7.88 10.17 0.92
N VAL A 64 -8.44 8.96 0.93
CA VAL A 64 -9.89 8.75 1.10
C VAL A 64 -10.33 9.24 2.47
N ALA A 65 -9.58 8.91 3.52
CA ALA A 65 -9.84 9.40 4.87
C ALA A 65 -9.82 10.93 4.92
N ALA A 66 -8.82 11.57 4.30
CA ALA A 66 -8.72 13.03 4.25
C ALA A 66 -9.86 13.69 3.45
N ALA A 67 -10.31 13.05 2.37
CA ALA A 67 -11.36 13.57 1.50
C ALA A 67 -12.78 13.39 2.06
N ALA A 68 -13.01 12.39 2.92
CA ALA A 68 -14.32 12.07 3.47
C ALA A 68 -14.27 11.75 4.98
N PRO A 69 -13.75 12.66 5.84
CA PRO A 69 -13.54 12.38 7.26
C PRO A 69 -14.85 12.09 8.02
N ASP A 70 -15.99 12.62 7.57
CA ASP A 70 -17.30 12.38 8.19
C ASP A 70 -17.84 10.96 7.92
N SER A 71 -17.42 10.34 6.81
CA SER A 71 -17.85 8.99 6.41
C SER A 71 -16.82 7.91 6.75
N VAL A 72 -15.53 8.27 6.85
CA VAL A 72 -14.46 7.32 7.16
C VAL A 72 -14.30 7.16 8.67
N VAL A 73 -14.72 6.01 9.19
CA VAL A 73 -14.69 5.72 10.64
C VAL A 73 -13.30 5.34 11.16
N GLY A 74 -12.41 4.96 10.25
CA GLY A 74 -11.02 4.61 10.56
C GLY A 74 -10.23 4.25 9.30
N CYS A 75 -8.94 4.55 9.33
CA CYS A 75 -7.97 4.23 8.29
C CYS A 75 -6.98 3.20 8.84
N HIS A 76 -6.91 2.01 8.24
CA HIS A 76 -5.99 0.96 8.65
C HIS A 76 -4.93 0.74 7.57
N VAL A 77 -3.65 0.82 7.90
CA VAL A 77 -2.59 0.60 6.92
C VAL A 77 -1.56 -0.41 7.41
N ASN A 78 -0.96 -1.13 6.47
CA ASN A 78 0.15 -2.05 6.73
C ASN A 78 1.46 -1.62 6.05
N MET A 79 1.49 -0.36 5.59
CA MET A 79 2.65 0.38 5.10
C MET A 79 2.41 1.85 5.44
N PHE A 80 3.43 2.54 5.96
CA PHE A 80 3.33 3.97 6.22
C PHE A 80 4.69 4.63 6.01
N ALA A 81 4.78 5.46 4.97
CA ALA A 81 5.93 6.31 4.72
C ALA A 81 5.70 7.72 5.28
N GLY A 82 6.58 8.14 6.17
CA GLY A 82 6.63 9.43 6.84
C GLY A 82 8.03 9.69 7.41
N GLY A 83 8.43 10.96 7.46
CA GLY A 83 9.72 11.37 7.99
C GLY A 83 9.68 11.79 9.45
N PRO A 84 10.85 12.01 10.07
CA PRO A 84 10.94 12.68 11.36
C PRO A 84 10.25 14.06 11.32
N PRO A 85 9.48 14.46 12.36
CA PRO A 85 8.86 15.78 12.45
C PRO A 85 9.86 16.94 12.60
N GLY A 86 11.17 16.68 12.68
CA GLY A 86 12.24 17.68 12.75
C GLY A 86 12.57 18.12 14.17
N ARG A 87 12.38 17.24 15.15
CA ARG A 87 12.70 17.45 16.57
C ARG A 87 14.11 16.94 16.88
N ASP A 88 14.75 17.54 17.89
CA ASP A 88 16.11 17.14 18.31
C ASP A 88 16.17 15.68 18.79
N ASP A 89 15.07 15.15 19.33
CA ASP A 89 14.92 13.80 19.90
C ASP A 89 14.38 12.76 18.90
N ASP A 90 14.29 13.09 17.61
CA ASP A 90 13.66 12.25 16.60
C ASP A 90 14.35 10.91 16.36
N PHE A 91 15.60 10.76 16.82
CA PHE A 91 16.41 9.55 16.70
C PHE A 91 16.83 8.96 18.06
N ASP A 92 16.25 9.45 19.16
CA ASP A 92 16.46 8.86 20.48
C ASP A 92 15.69 7.53 20.59
N ASP A 93 16.09 6.64 21.51
CA ASP A 93 15.44 5.37 21.83
C ASP A 93 14.94 4.56 20.61
N VAL A 94 15.75 4.46 19.56
CA VAL A 94 15.45 3.63 18.38
C VAL A 94 15.40 2.16 18.81
N THR A 95 14.23 1.53 18.65
CA THR A 95 14.09 0.10 18.96
C THR A 95 14.78 -0.77 17.90
N GLY A 96 15.06 -2.03 18.23
CA GLY A 96 15.61 -2.96 17.25
C GLY A 96 14.71 -3.16 16.03
N THR A 97 13.38 -3.12 16.20
CA THR A 97 12.41 -3.20 15.09
C THR A 97 12.47 -1.94 14.24
N GLU A 98 12.48 -0.76 14.85
CA GLU A 98 12.59 0.52 14.15
C GLU A 98 13.90 0.61 13.35
N GLN A 99 15.03 0.19 13.94
CA GLN A 99 16.31 0.16 13.24
C GLN A 99 16.26 -0.75 12.01
N ARG A 100 15.70 -1.96 12.14
CA ARG A 100 15.56 -2.89 11.00
C ARG A 100 14.73 -2.27 9.87
N LEU A 101 13.62 -1.61 10.18
CA LEU A 101 12.77 -0.96 9.18
C LEU A 101 13.47 0.23 8.51
N MET A 102 14.25 1.02 9.27
CA MET A 102 15.06 2.11 8.71
C MET A 102 16.16 1.56 7.79
N ASP A 103 16.88 0.51 8.21
CA ASP A 103 17.91 -0.14 7.40
C ASP A 103 17.30 -0.73 6.11
N ARG A 104 16.09 -1.30 6.21
CA ARG A 104 15.35 -1.83 5.08
C ARG A 104 14.95 -0.74 4.08
N GLY A 105 14.44 0.38 4.57
CA GLY A 105 14.13 1.54 3.74
C GLY A 105 15.38 2.14 3.08
N ALA A 106 16.50 2.20 3.79
CA ALA A 106 17.79 2.65 3.25
C ALA A 106 18.29 1.71 2.13
N TRP A 107 18.22 0.39 2.35
CA TRP A 107 18.54 -0.61 1.33
C TRP A 107 17.64 -0.48 0.10
N TYR A 108 16.33 -0.32 0.28
CA TYR A 108 15.40 -0.14 -0.84
C TYR A 108 15.80 1.08 -1.69
N MET A 109 16.12 2.20 -1.05
CA MET A 109 16.50 3.43 -1.74
C MET A 109 17.82 3.32 -2.50
N ALA A 110 18.76 2.51 -2.00
CA ALA A 110 20.06 2.31 -2.61
C ALA A 110 20.03 1.27 -3.74
N GLU A 111 19.31 0.16 -3.55
CA GLU A 111 19.48 -1.05 -4.35
C GLU A 111 18.23 -1.46 -5.16
N ASP A 112 17.02 -1.21 -4.64
CA ASP A 112 15.80 -1.87 -5.17
C ASP A 112 14.79 -0.92 -5.83
N ASN A 113 14.97 0.40 -5.70
CA ASN A 113 14.05 1.41 -6.24
C ASN A 113 14.14 1.61 -7.77
N GLY A 114 14.98 0.85 -8.49
CA GLY A 114 15.17 0.98 -9.94
C GLY A 114 13.87 0.84 -10.73
N TYR A 115 13.00 -0.10 -10.33
CA TYR A 115 11.67 -0.30 -10.93
C TYR A 115 10.81 0.97 -10.82
N PHE A 116 10.84 1.62 -9.65
CA PHE A 116 10.11 2.86 -9.38
C PHE A 116 10.61 3.99 -10.28
N ARG A 117 11.94 4.16 -10.38
CA ARG A 117 12.57 5.23 -11.18
C ARG A 117 12.24 5.14 -12.67
N ILE A 118 12.19 3.94 -13.24
CA ILE A 118 11.80 3.78 -14.64
C ILE A 118 10.30 3.99 -14.84
N GLN A 119 9.45 3.54 -13.91
CA GLN A 119 8.00 3.67 -13.99
C GLN A 119 7.52 5.12 -13.80
N GLU A 120 8.16 5.89 -12.92
CA GLU A 120 7.80 7.30 -12.71
C GLU A 120 8.22 8.22 -13.86
N THR A 121 9.11 7.76 -14.75
CA THR A 121 9.67 8.60 -15.83
C THR A 121 9.29 8.15 -17.24
N ARG A 122 9.32 6.84 -17.53
CA ARG A 122 9.13 6.26 -18.87
C ARG A 122 8.24 4.99 -18.83
N PRO A 123 7.02 5.06 -18.25
CA PRO A 123 6.15 3.89 -18.12
C PRO A 123 5.80 3.25 -19.47
N GLN A 124 5.57 4.05 -20.50
CA GLN A 124 5.20 3.57 -21.84
C GLN A 124 6.33 2.74 -22.50
N THR A 125 7.59 3.16 -22.34
CA THR A 125 8.75 2.45 -22.90
C THR A 125 8.92 1.10 -22.23
N LEU A 126 8.91 1.07 -20.90
CA LEU A 126 8.99 -0.15 -20.11
C LEU A 126 7.84 -1.11 -20.43
N GLY A 127 6.61 -0.61 -20.37
CA GLY A 127 5.40 -1.41 -20.53
C GLY A 127 5.26 -2.05 -21.91
N THR A 128 5.92 -1.50 -22.94
CA THR A 128 5.95 -2.11 -24.28
C THR A 128 6.68 -3.45 -24.24
N ALA A 129 7.85 -3.53 -23.60
CA ALA A 129 8.61 -4.77 -23.50
C ALA A 129 7.94 -5.79 -22.56
N LEU A 130 7.38 -5.32 -21.43
CA LEU A 130 6.72 -6.20 -20.46
C LEU A 130 5.41 -6.81 -21.00
N ASN A 131 4.71 -6.13 -21.90
CA ASN A 131 3.53 -6.69 -22.57
C ASN A 131 3.86 -7.70 -23.67
N ASP A 132 5.09 -7.71 -24.18
CA ASP A 132 5.50 -8.59 -25.29
C ASP A 132 6.10 -9.93 -24.80
N SER A 133 6.52 -9.99 -23.54
CA SER A 133 7.19 -11.17 -22.97
C SER A 133 6.58 -11.59 -21.63
N PRO A 134 5.88 -12.74 -21.55
CA PRO A 134 5.33 -13.23 -20.29
C PRO A 134 6.44 -13.63 -19.30
N ALA A 135 7.60 -14.10 -19.80
CA ALA A 135 8.77 -14.35 -18.96
C ALA A 135 9.36 -13.05 -18.41
N GLY A 136 9.40 -11.98 -19.22
CA GLY A 136 9.81 -10.65 -18.78
C GLY A 136 8.88 -10.08 -17.71
N LEU A 137 7.56 -10.22 -17.90
CA LEU A 137 6.56 -9.81 -16.92
C LEU A 137 6.67 -10.61 -15.61
N LEU A 138 6.82 -11.94 -15.70
CA LEU A 138 7.00 -12.80 -14.54
C LEU A 138 8.28 -12.42 -13.78
N SER A 139 9.38 -12.14 -14.47
CA SER A 139 10.60 -11.68 -13.81
C SER A 139 10.39 -10.33 -13.13
N TRP A 140 9.74 -9.37 -13.81
CA TRP A 140 9.52 -8.02 -13.30
C TRP A 140 8.69 -7.98 -12.01
N ILE A 141 7.62 -8.76 -11.97
CA ILE A 141 6.73 -8.83 -10.79
C ILE A 141 7.27 -9.84 -9.77
N GLY A 142 7.76 -10.99 -10.23
CA GLY A 142 8.26 -12.07 -9.37
C GLY A 142 9.49 -11.68 -8.55
N GLU A 143 10.36 -10.82 -9.10
CA GLU A 143 11.46 -10.23 -8.34
C GLU A 143 10.94 -9.49 -7.10
N LYS A 144 9.76 -8.86 -7.15
CA LYS A 144 9.21 -8.14 -6.00
C LYS A 144 8.66 -9.07 -4.94
N PHE A 145 8.11 -10.23 -5.33
CA PHE A 145 7.79 -11.29 -4.35
C PHE A 145 9.05 -11.81 -3.67
N HIS A 146 10.12 -12.08 -4.41
CA HIS A 146 11.40 -12.46 -3.80
C HIS A 146 12.02 -11.31 -2.98
N GLY A 147 11.88 -10.08 -3.43
CA GLY A 147 12.51 -8.93 -2.80
C GLY A 147 11.82 -8.54 -1.51
N TRP A 148 10.50 -8.67 -1.41
CA TRP A 148 9.68 -7.96 -0.42
C TRP A 148 8.88 -8.87 0.55
N VAL A 149 8.84 -10.17 0.28
CA VAL A 149 8.28 -11.17 1.22
C VAL A 149 9.30 -11.45 2.34
N ASP A 150 8.83 -11.72 3.55
CA ASP A 150 9.67 -12.17 4.68
C ASP A 150 9.94 -13.68 4.60
N HIS A 151 11.03 -14.08 3.93
CA HIS A 151 11.40 -15.49 3.71
C HIS A 151 12.88 -15.80 3.97
N ASP A 152 13.20 -17.07 4.23
CA ASP A 152 14.55 -17.57 4.54
C ASP A 152 15.29 -18.12 3.31
N GLY A 153 15.04 -17.54 2.12
CA GLY A 153 15.73 -17.89 0.86
C GLY A 153 14.82 -18.26 -0.33
N ASP A 154 13.60 -18.73 -0.10
CA ASP A 154 12.60 -18.95 -1.15
C ASP A 154 11.26 -18.27 -0.80
N PRO A 155 10.78 -17.27 -1.57
CA PRO A 155 9.49 -16.63 -1.30
C PRO A 155 8.30 -17.58 -1.43
N LEU A 156 8.46 -18.70 -2.15
CA LEU A 156 7.39 -19.69 -2.35
C LEU A 156 7.11 -20.56 -1.12
N ASP A 157 7.99 -20.53 -0.12
CA ASP A 157 7.73 -21.13 1.20
C ASP A 157 6.71 -20.30 2.01
N VAL A 158 6.46 -19.05 1.60
CA VAL A 158 5.60 -18.09 2.31
C VAL A 158 4.37 -17.73 1.50
N VAL A 159 4.54 -17.42 0.21
CA VAL A 159 3.44 -17.10 -0.70
C VAL A 159 3.31 -18.21 -1.73
N ASP A 160 2.13 -18.82 -1.80
CA ASP A 160 1.89 -19.95 -2.70
C ASP A 160 2.18 -19.58 -4.16
N ARG A 161 2.83 -20.49 -4.88
CA ARG A 161 3.22 -20.27 -6.28
C ARG A 161 2.02 -19.94 -7.17
N ASP A 162 0.86 -20.55 -6.95
CA ASP A 162 -0.31 -20.30 -7.77
C ASP A 162 -0.90 -18.92 -7.44
N GLN A 163 -0.73 -18.40 -6.23
CA GLN A 163 -1.06 -17.00 -5.90
C GLN A 163 -0.15 -16.00 -6.65
N VAL A 164 1.17 -16.25 -6.67
CA VAL A 164 2.12 -15.42 -7.44
C VAL A 164 1.76 -15.45 -8.92
N LEU A 165 1.53 -16.65 -9.49
CA LEU A 165 1.16 -16.81 -10.89
C LEU A 165 -0.21 -16.23 -11.21
N ALA A 166 -1.19 -16.30 -10.31
CA ALA A 166 -2.50 -15.66 -10.49
C ALA A 166 -2.39 -14.14 -10.54
N ASN A 167 -1.54 -13.55 -9.67
CA ASN A 167 -1.26 -12.12 -9.70
C ASN A 167 -0.61 -11.73 -11.04
N VAL A 168 0.48 -12.40 -11.44
CA VAL A 168 1.17 -12.13 -12.73
C VAL A 168 0.23 -12.34 -13.93
N SER A 169 -0.56 -13.41 -13.91
CA SER A 169 -1.53 -13.74 -14.95
C SER A 169 -2.60 -12.67 -15.10
N THR A 170 -3.02 -12.05 -14.00
CA THR A 170 -3.95 -10.91 -14.05
C THR A 170 -3.36 -9.79 -14.89
N TYR A 171 -2.11 -9.37 -14.64
CA TYR A 171 -1.45 -8.34 -15.45
C TYR A 171 -1.28 -8.74 -16.92
N TRP A 172 -0.95 -10.01 -17.18
CA TRP A 172 -0.74 -10.54 -18.52
C TRP A 172 -2.05 -10.53 -19.33
N PHE A 173 -3.10 -11.16 -18.82
CA PHE A 173 -4.35 -11.36 -19.55
C PHE A 173 -5.15 -10.07 -19.74
N THR A 174 -4.98 -9.08 -18.87
CA THR A 174 -5.60 -7.76 -19.03
C THR A 174 -4.73 -6.78 -19.81
N GLY A 175 -3.47 -7.13 -20.10
CA GLY A 175 -2.50 -6.25 -20.76
C GLY A 175 -2.18 -4.98 -19.97
N THR A 176 -2.33 -5.01 -18.63
CA THR A 176 -2.32 -3.81 -17.80
C THR A 176 -0.96 -3.45 -17.19
N ILE A 177 0.12 -4.18 -17.45
CA ILE A 177 1.42 -3.79 -16.89
C ILE A 177 1.85 -2.39 -17.35
N ASN A 178 1.56 -2.02 -18.60
CA ASN A 178 1.85 -0.65 -19.04
C ASN A 178 0.96 0.38 -18.33
N SER A 179 -0.36 0.15 -18.28
CA SER A 179 -1.28 1.12 -17.67
C SER A 179 -1.10 1.27 -16.16
N SER A 180 -0.72 0.21 -15.44
CA SER A 180 -0.49 0.25 -14.00
C SER A 180 0.71 1.14 -13.65
N THR A 181 1.78 1.06 -14.44
CA THR A 181 2.99 1.87 -14.21
C THR A 181 2.76 3.37 -14.38
N ARG A 182 1.71 3.78 -15.11
CA ARG A 182 1.33 5.20 -15.23
C ARG A 182 0.94 5.81 -13.89
N MET A 183 0.47 5.04 -12.91
CA MET A 183 0.19 5.54 -11.56
C MET A 183 1.44 6.15 -10.91
N TYR A 184 2.63 5.58 -11.15
CA TYR A 184 3.89 6.10 -10.66
C TYR A 184 4.17 7.48 -11.28
N PHE A 185 4.10 7.56 -12.61
CA PHE A 185 4.32 8.80 -13.36
C PHE A 185 3.35 9.90 -12.94
N GLU A 186 2.04 9.60 -12.88
CA GLU A 186 1.02 10.58 -12.55
C GLU A 186 1.12 11.04 -11.09
N THR A 187 1.40 10.12 -10.16
CA THR A 187 1.56 10.48 -8.75
C THR A 187 2.80 11.35 -8.55
N MET A 188 3.95 10.98 -9.11
CA MET A 188 5.17 11.78 -8.96
C MET A 188 5.05 13.15 -9.63
N LYS A 189 4.34 13.24 -10.76
CA LYS A 189 4.02 14.52 -11.41
C LYS A 189 3.07 15.39 -10.58
N ALA A 190 2.12 14.79 -9.86
CA ALA A 190 1.27 15.52 -8.91
C ALA A 190 2.09 16.04 -7.73
N MET A 191 2.92 15.18 -7.12
CA MET A 191 3.82 15.55 -6.01
C MET A 191 4.76 16.69 -6.40
N ALA A 192 5.35 16.66 -7.60
CA ALA A 192 6.21 17.73 -8.10
C ALA A 192 5.48 19.09 -8.30
N ARG A 193 4.14 19.08 -8.39
CA ARG A 193 3.29 20.28 -8.43
C ARG A 193 2.81 20.71 -7.04
N GLY A 194 3.24 20.04 -5.97
CA GLY A 194 2.79 20.29 -4.60
C GLY A 194 1.46 19.63 -4.25
N GLU A 195 0.92 18.74 -5.09
CA GLU A 195 -0.30 17.98 -4.84
C GLU A 195 0.04 16.72 -4.03
N GLY A 196 0.52 16.93 -2.80
CA GLY A 196 0.98 15.88 -1.88
C GLY A 196 -0.12 15.01 -1.28
N LEU A 197 0.27 14.08 -0.40
CA LEU A 197 -0.68 13.45 0.51
C LEU A 197 -1.30 14.52 1.42
N ALA A 198 -2.62 14.61 1.46
CA ALA A 198 -3.28 15.47 2.43
C ALA A 198 -3.08 14.91 3.84
N GLU A 199 -2.86 15.80 4.78
CA GLU A 199 -2.82 15.42 6.19
C GLU A 199 -4.24 15.13 6.67
N ASN A 200 -4.39 14.03 7.42
CA ASN A 200 -5.61 13.76 8.17
C ASN A 200 -5.23 13.40 9.60
N ALA A 201 -5.30 14.40 10.46
CA ALA A 201 -4.97 14.26 11.86
C ALA A 201 -6.15 13.75 12.71
N GLU A 202 -7.39 13.73 12.19
CA GLU A 202 -8.59 13.49 13.01
C GLU A 202 -9.10 12.04 12.91
N VAL A 203 -9.09 11.44 11.71
CA VAL A 203 -9.59 10.07 11.52
C VAL A 203 -8.70 9.07 12.27
N PRO A 204 -9.27 8.14 13.07
CA PRO A 204 -8.52 7.10 13.75
C PRO A 204 -7.63 6.33 12.76
N LEU A 205 -6.33 6.27 13.05
CA LEU A 205 -5.34 5.54 12.28
C LEU A 205 -4.93 4.26 13.02
N GLY A 206 -5.02 3.13 12.31
CA GLY A 206 -4.48 1.85 12.71
C GLY A 206 -3.29 1.47 11.85
N VAL A 207 -2.22 0.96 12.46
CA VAL A 207 -1.02 0.51 11.74
C VAL A 207 -0.63 -0.90 12.15
N SER A 208 -0.45 -1.78 11.15
CA SER A 208 0.22 -3.08 11.31
C SER A 208 1.64 -3.00 10.76
N ALA A 209 2.63 -3.01 11.65
CA ALA A 209 4.05 -2.93 11.34
C ALA A 209 4.65 -4.32 11.21
N PHE A 210 4.86 -4.75 9.96
CA PHE A 210 5.52 -6.00 9.62
C PHE A 210 7.04 -5.80 9.47
N PRO A 211 7.88 -6.70 9.99
CA PRO A 211 9.30 -6.45 10.18
C PRO A 211 10.13 -6.40 8.88
N ALA A 212 9.64 -6.98 7.78
CA ALA A 212 10.32 -6.94 6.48
C ALA A 212 9.72 -5.92 5.49
N GLU A 213 8.75 -5.10 5.92
CA GLU A 213 8.18 -4.01 5.13
C GLU A 213 9.25 -2.98 4.74
N LEU A 214 9.14 -2.44 3.53
CA LEU A 214 10.09 -1.50 2.93
C LEU A 214 9.94 -0.08 3.49
N PHE A 215 8.68 0.29 3.76
CA PHE A 215 8.30 1.65 4.11
C PHE A 215 7.40 1.66 5.34
N MET A 216 8.03 1.51 6.50
CA MET A 216 7.36 1.65 7.79
C MET A 216 8.12 2.64 8.66
N SER A 217 7.50 3.80 8.88
CA SER A 217 8.04 4.83 9.75
C SER A 217 7.98 4.43 11.22
N ARG A 218 8.81 5.10 12.02
CA ARG A 218 8.76 5.00 13.48
C ARG A 218 7.39 5.41 14.00
N ARG A 219 6.86 4.65 14.97
CA ARG A 219 5.58 4.94 15.62
C ARG A 219 5.48 6.38 16.09
N ARG A 220 6.53 6.87 16.76
CA ARG A 220 6.60 8.25 17.29
C ARG A 220 6.46 9.32 16.21
N TRP A 221 6.99 9.08 15.00
CA TRP A 221 6.89 10.03 13.89
C TRP A 221 5.47 10.09 13.34
N VAL A 222 4.79 8.94 13.31
CA VAL A 222 3.39 8.86 12.88
C VAL A 222 2.47 9.50 13.92
N GLU A 223 2.64 9.19 15.20
CA GLU A 223 1.88 9.77 16.33
C GLU A 223 2.01 11.29 16.42
N ALA A 224 3.13 11.87 15.96
CA ALA A 224 3.33 13.32 15.95
C ALA A 224 2.40 14.06 14.96
N THR A 225 1.83 13.35 13.97
CA THR A 225 1.07 13.97 12.86
C THR A 225 -0.31 13.34 12.62
N HIS A 226 -0.61 12.18 13.23
CA HIS A 226 -1.84 11.43 12.99
C HIS A 226 -2.44 10.91 14.30
N ASN A 227 -3.77 10.76 14.34
CA ASN A 227 -4.50 10.14 15.45
C ASN A 227 -4.33 8.61 15.46
N VAL A 228 -3.15 8.12 15.84
CA VAL A 228 -2.88 6.68 15.97
C VAL A 228 -3.63 6.12 17.18
N THR A 229 -4.61 5.26 16.91
CA THR A 229 -5.42 4.60 17.95
C THR A 229 -5.15 3.10 18.03
N PHE A 230 -4.47 2.54 17.02
CA PHE A 230 -4.02 1.16 17.00
C PHE A 230 -2.63 1.08 16.36
N TRP A 231 -1.73 0.36 17.00
CA TRP A 231 -0.41 0.05 16.46
C TRP A 231 -0.03 -1.36 16.90
N ARG A 232 0.31 -2.22 15.93
CA ARG A 232 0.80 -3.56 16.21
C ARG A 232 2.08 -3.83 15.47
N GLU A 233 3.09 -4.28 16.20
CA GLU A 233 4.30 -4.85 15.63
C GLU A 233 4.15 -6.37 15.55
N HIS A 234 4.58 -6.93 14.42
CA HIS A 234 4.57 -8.38 14.19
C HIS A 234 5.99 -8.93 14.17
N ASP A 235 6.15 -10.22 14.48
CA ASP A 235 7.46 -10.89 14.48
C ASP A 235 7.86 -11.43 13.09
N ARG A 236 6.89 -11.50 12.17
CA ARG A 236 7.05 -12.05 10.81
C ARG A 236 6.12 -11.36 9.83
N GLY A 237 6.51 -11.37 8.55
CA GLY A 237 5.79 -10.80 7.42
C GLY A 237 6.51 -9.60 6.80
N GLY A 238 6.27 -9.39 5.52
CA GLY A 238 6.80 -8.29 4.74
C GLY A 238 5.71 -7.47 4.07
N HIS A 239 5.96 -7.10 2.82
CA HIS A 239 5.15 -6.13 2.09
C HIS A 239 3.78 -6.65 1.67
N PHE A 240 3.67 -7.94 1.37
CA PHE A 240 2.43 -8.58 0.96
C PHE A 240 1.71 -9.19 2.16
N ALA A 241 1.51 -8.39 3.21
CA ALA A 241 0.95 -8.83 4.50
C ALA A 241 -0.30 -9.72 4.39
N THR A 242 -1.21 -9.43 3.46
CA THR A 242 -2.44 -10.21 3.23
C THR A 242 -2.20 -11.58 2.57
N MET A 243 -1.10 -11.75 1.84
CA MET A 243 -0.67 -13.04 1.28
C MET A 243 0.24 -13.81 2.25
N GLU A 244 1.11 -13.11 2.98
CA GLU A 244 2.11 -13.72 3.86
C GLU A 244 1.55 -14.10 5.24
N ARG A 245 0.71 -13.24 5.81
CA ARG A 245 0.18 -13.35 7.17
C ARG A 245 -1.31 -13.03 7.23
N PRO A 246 -2.16 -13.75 6.47
CA PRO A 246 -3.59 -13.45 6.36
C PRO A 246 -4.32 -13.46 7.71
N GLU A 247 -3.97 -14.37 8.63
CA GLU A 247 -4.60 -14.44 9.96
C GLU A 247 -4.24 -13.23 10.82
N ALA A 248 -2.99 -12.78 10.75
CA ALA A 248 -2.49 -11.65 11.54
C ALA A 248 -3.16 -10.34 11.10
N ILE A 249 -3.17 -10.06 9.79
CA ILE A 249 -3.80 -8.84 9.28
C ILE A 249 -5.32 -8.84 9.50
N VAL A 250 -5.98 -10.00 9.39
CA VAL A 250 -7.42 -10.10 9.69
C VAL A 250 -7.71 -9.88 11.17
N ALA A 251 -6.85 -10.39 12.07
CA ALA A 251 -6.99 -10.13 13.51
C ALA A 251 -6.85 -8.64 13.84
N ASP A 252 -5.87 -7.97 13.22
CA ASP A 252 -5.61 -6.54 13.41
C ASP A 252 -6.78 -5.68 12.92
N ILE A 253 -7.25 -5.93 11.69
CA ILE A 253 -8.42 -5.24 11.12
C ILE A 253 -9.64 -5.42 12.04
N ARG A 254 -9.88 -6.63 12.53
CA ARG A 254 -11.00 -6.90 13.44
C ARG A 254 -10.87 -6.12 14.74
N GLU A 255 -9.70 -6.12 15.34
CA GLU A 255 -9.46 -5.42 16.60
C GLU A 255 -9.56 -3.91 16.46
N PHE A 256 -8.90 -3.35 15.45
CA PHE A 256 -8.92 -1.92 15.16
C PHE A 256 -10.34 -1.40 14.97
N PHE A 257 -11.13 -2.05 14.12
CA PHE A 257 -12.49 -1.58 13.83
C PHE A 257 -13.51 -1.95 14.92
N ARG A 258 -13.20 -2.82 15.90
CA ARG A 258 -14.19 -3.26 16.91
C ARG A 258 -14.82 -2.10 17.68
N GLY A 259 -14.05 -1.04 17.97
CA GLY A 259 -14.52 0.16 18.66
C GLY A 259 -14.96 1.32 17.76
N LEU A 260 -14.87 1.16 16.43
CA LEU A 260 -15.08 2.25 15.46
C LEU A 260 -16.35 2.08 14.60
N ARG A 261 -16.97 0.89 14.66
CA ARG A 261 -18.19 0.53 13.94
C ARG A 261 -19.40 1.30 14.47
#